data_AF-A0A7X3XGL1-F1
#
_entry.id   AF-A0A7X3XGL1-F1
#
_cell.length_a   1.000
_cell.length_b   1.000
_cell.length_c   1.000
_cell.angle_alpha   90.00
_cell.angle_beta   90.00
_cell.angle_gamma   90.00
#
_symmetry.space_group_name_H-M   'P 1'
#
loop_
_entity.id
_entity.type
_entity.pdbx_description
1 polymer ?
#
loop_
_entity_poly.entity_id
_entity_poly.type
_entity_poly.pdbx_seq_one_letter_code
_entity_poly.pdbx_strand_id
1 'polypeptide(L)'
;MAFKKPPVRVPAPESPDRLFMDLPLRSHTSLLDHQGQVLRSYHAQGCGAEDVALQLPTGSGKTLVGLLLAEWRRRKFQEKVVYLCPTRQLVNQVTEEASVKCGLRVEPFIGTKEKYTAQAKSAYNNANCIAITTYNSLFNINPFFSNPDIIILDDAHTSENYIANQWTLKFTSHVDGLLFKKIANTLKSIIDENSYKKLIEESDSSMQWVDKIPTPHLIRISSEIRTIIDENIDQDDKKYPWQMIKDNLHACHIYISSGEILIRPLIPPTWTHEPFANAKQRIFMSATLSFGGDLERLTGRKTIPRLPIPKG
;
A
#
# COMPACT_ATOMS: atom_id res chain seq x y z
N MET A 1 12.75 -23.95 32.97
CA MET A 1 12.32 -23.30 31.71
C MET A 1 12.90 -24.11 30.55
N ALA A 2 12.06 -24.73 29.72
CA ALA A 2 12.53 -25.51 28.59
C ALA A 2 12.98 -24.58 27.46
N PHE A 3 14.29 -24.54 27.18
CA PHE A 3 14.83 -23.87 26.01
C PHE A 3 14.28 -24.56 24.76
N LYS A 4 13.36 -23.91 24.05
CA LYS A 4 12.97 -24.34 22.70
C LYS A 4 14.21 -24.24 21.82
N LYS A 5 14.66 -25.37 21.27
CA LYS A 5 15.74 -25.40 20.28
C LYS A 5 15.40 -24.40 19.15
N PRO A 6 16.36 -23.58 18.70
CA PRO A 6 16.12 -22.71 17.55
C PRO A 6 15.68 -23.58 16.36
N PRO A 7 14.70 -23.13 15.56
CA PRO A 7 14.23 -23.91 14.42
C PRO A 7 15.40 -24.21 13.49
N VAL A 8 15.52 -25.48 13.08
CA VAL A 8 16.54 -25.94 12.13
C VAL A 8 16.37 -25.15 10.83
N ARG A 9 17.46 -24.50 10.39
CA ARG A 9 17.48 -23.74 9.14
C ARG A 9 17.38 -24.71 7.97
N VAL A 10 16.30 -24.61 7.21
CA VAL A 10 16.19 -25.31 5.93
C VAL A 10 16.89 -24.45 4.88
N PRO A 11 18.00 -24.93 4.28
CA PRO A 11 18.69 -24.16 3.24
C PRO A 11 17.73 -23.86 2.10
N ALA A 12 17.76 -22.60 1.62
CA ALA A 12 16.96 -22.21 0.46
C ALA A 12 17.58 -22.79 -0.81
N PRO A 13 16.76 -23.23 -1.78
CA PRO A 13 17.27 -23.57 -3.09
C PRO A 13 17.83 -22.33 -3.80
N GLU A 14 18.60 -22.58 -4.85
CA GLU A 14 19.27 -21.52 -5.61
C GLU A 14 18.30 -20.42 -6.05
N SER A 15 17.13 -20.80 -6.58
CA SER A 15 16.12 -19.91 -7.15
C SER A 15 14.72 -20.17 -6.57
N PRO A 16 13.81 -19.17 -6.60
CA PRO A 16 12.49 -19.30 -5.99
C PRO A 16 11.55 -20.26 -6.73
N ASP A 17 11.74 -20.53 -8.02
CA ASP A 17 10.97 -21.54 -8.74
C ASP A 17 11.28 -22.96 -8.25
N ARG A 18 12.54 -23.24 -7.89
CA ARG A 18 12.94 -24.53 -7.32
C ARG A 18 12.34 -24.79 -5.94
N LEU A 19 12.05 -23.73 -5.18
CA LEU A 19 11.41 -23.83 -3.86
C LEU A 19 10.05 -24.54 -3.91
N PHE A 20 9.36 -24.50 -5.05
CA PHE A 20 8.09 -25.20 -5.20
C PHE A 20 8.20 -26.70 -4.90
N MET A 21 9.30 -27.36 -5.28
CA MET A 21 9.50 -28.78 -5.03
C MET A 21 9.80 -29.09 -3.56
N ASP A 22 10.30 -28.10 -2.82
CA ASP A 22 10.65 -28.19 -1.39
C ASP A 22 9.50 -27.73 -0.47
N LEU A 23 8.33 -27.43 -1.04
CA LEU A 23 7.15 -27.07 -0.25
C LEU A 23 6.68 -28.27 0.60
N PRO A 24 6.39 -28.07 1.90
CA PRO A 24 5.90 -29.15 2.76
C PRO A 24 4.59 -29.77 2.28
N LEU A 25 3.71 -28.95 1.68
CA LEU A 25 2.47 -29.36 1.06
C LEU A 25 2.41 -28.82 -0.36
N ARG A 26 1.85 -29.59 -1.28
CA ARG A 26 1.68 -29.20 -2.68
C ARG A 26 0.30 -29.63 -3.16
N SER A 27 -0.56 -28.65 -3.43
CA SER A 27 -1.86 -28.90 -4.05
C SER A 27 -1.77 -29.15 -5.56
N HIS A 28 -0.64 -28.80 -6.18
CA HIS A 28 -0.38 -28.97 -7.61
C HIS A 28 0.89 -29.78 -7.81
N THR A 29 0.96 -30.56 -8.89
CA THR A 29 2.13 -31.40 -9.20
C THR A 29 3.34 -30.58 -9.67
N SER A 30 3.11 -29.44 -10.33
CA SER A 30 4.15 -28.57 -10.87
C SER A 30 3.67 -27.11 -10.94
N LEU A 31 4.63 -26.19 -11.10
CA LEU A 31 4.34 -24.82 -11.48
C LEU A 31 3.88 -24.78 -12.93
N LEU A 32 2.97 -23.86 -13.24
CA LEU A 32 2.70 -23.48 -14.63
C LEU A 32 3.97 -22.83 -15.20
N ASP A 33 4.23 -23.01 -16.50
CA ASP A 33 5.49 -22.57 -17.09
C ASP A 33 5.73 -21.06 -16.91
N HIS A 34 4.69 -20.24 -17.12
CA HIS A 34 4.76 -18.80 -16.89
C HIS A 34 5.10 -18.44 -15.43
N GLN A 35 4.63 -19.21 -14.43
CA GLN A 35 4.96 -18.98 -13.02
C GLN A 35 6.46 -19.23 -12.79
N GLY A 36 6.97 -20.35 -13.28
CA GLY A 36 8.38 -20.69 -13.18
C GLY A 36 9.27 -19.66 -13.89
N GLN A 37 8.86 -19.22 -15.07
CA GLN A 37 9.64 -18.30 -15.88
C GLN A 37 9.65 -16.87 -15.30
N VAL A 38 8.55 -16.41 -14.68
CA VAL A 38 8.55 -15.15 -13.89
C VAL A 38 9.49 -15.25 -12.69
N LEU A 39 9.45 -16.36 -11.94
CA LEU A 39 10.34 -16.57 -10.79
C LEU A 39 11.82 -16.64 -11.19
N ARG A 40 12.15 -17.30 -12.32
CA ARG A 40 13.51 -17.31 -12.90
C ARG A 40 13.94 -15.92 -13.36
N SER A 41 13.05 -15.16 -14.00
CA SER A 41 13.33 -13.79 -14.43
C SER A 41 13.59 -12.87 -13.23
N TYR A 42 12.78 -13.01 -12.17
CA TYR A 42 13.03 -12.30 -10.91
C TYR A 42 14.37 -12.68 -10.30
N HIS A 43 14.73 -13.96 -10.27
CA HIS A 43 16.03 -14.40 -9.76
C HIS A 43 17.20 -13.77 -10.53
N ALA A 44 17.11 -13.75 -11.86
CA ALA A 44 18.19 -13.26 -12.72
C ALA A 44 18.32 -11.73 -12.74
N GLN A 45 17.20 -11.00 -12.71
CA GLN A 45 17.17 -9.56 -13.00
C GLN A 45 16.56 -8.73 -11.86
N GLY A 46 15.63 -9.31 -11.11
CA GLY A 46 14.88 -8.60 -10.07
C GLY A 46 15.54 -8.64 -8.69
N CYS A 47 16.29 -9.69 -8.35
CA CYS A 47 16.74 -9.96 -6.98
C CYS A 47 17.53 -8.80 -6.31
N GLY A 48 18.32 -8.06 -7.10
CA GLY A 48 19.16 -6.95 -6.64
C GLY A 48 18.55 -5.55 -6.81
N ALA A 49 17.38 -5.42 -7.43
CA ALA A 49 16.73 -4.13 -7.63
C ALA A 49 15.95 -3.70 -6.38
N GLU A 50 15.99 -2.42 -6.01
CA GLU A 50 15.19 -1.92 -4.87
C GLU A 50 13.68 -1.99 -5.16
N ASP A 51 13.27 -1.67 -6.39
CA ASP A 51 11.90 -1.75 -6.84
C ASP A 51 11.84 -2.71 -8.03
N VAL A 52 10.83 -3.58 -8.09
CA VAL A 52 10.60 -4.45 -9.26
C VAL A 52 9.12 -4.76 -9.41
N ALA A 53 8.62 -4.71 -10.63
CA ALA A 53 7.25 -5.08 -10.93
C ALA A 53 7.20 -6.40 -11.70
N LEU A 54 6.35 -7.31 -11.22
CA LEU A 54 6.07 -8.61 -11.82
C LEU A 54 4.72 -8.53 -12.54
N GLN A 55 4.75 -8.64 -13.87
CA GLN A 55 3.52 -8.71 -14.66
C GLN A 55 3.01 -10.16 -14.68
N LEU A 56 1.83 -10.39 -14.13
CA LEU A 56 1.25 -11.73 -14.00
C LEU A 56 -0.24 -11.69 -14.39
N PRO A 57 -0.68 -12.43 -15.43
CA PRO A 57 -2.08 -12.42 -15.87
C PRO A 57 -3.08 -12.76 -14.75
N THR A 58 -4.34 -12.32 -14.88
CA THR A 58 -5.40 -12.79 -13.98
C THR A 58 -5.59 -14.31 -14.10
N GLY A 59 -5.89 -14.98 -13.00
CA GLY A 59 -6.01 -16.46 -12.98
C GLY A 59 -4.69 -17.24 -13.09
N SER A 60 -3.55 -16.56 -13.23
CA SER A 60 -2.23 -17.20 -13.43
C SER A 60 -1.59 -17.76 -12.15
N GLY A 61 -2.26 -17.65 -10.99
CA GLY A 61 -1.71 -18.03 -9.68
C GLY A 61 -0.68 -17.04 -9.12
N LYS A 62 -0.97 -15.74 -9.19
CA LYS A 62 -0.14 -14.64 -8.61
C LYS A 62 0.24 -14.87 -7.16
N THR A 63 -0.74 -15.33 -6.38
CA THR A 63 -0.57 -15.64 -4.96
C THR A 63 0.56 -16.64 -4.74
N LEU A 64 0.55 -17.78 -5.45
CA LEU A 64 1.60 -18.79 -5.36
C LEU A 64 2.97 -18.22 -5.72
N VAL A 65 3.07 -17.43 -6.79
CA VAL A 65 4.33 -16.77 -7.20
C VAL A 65 4.85 -15.85 -6.09
N GLY A 66 4.01 -14.99 -5.54
CA GLY A 66 4.37 -14.08 -4.45
C GLY A 66 4.76 -14.81 -3.17
N LEU A 67 4.05 -15.89 -2.82
CA LEU A 67 4.34 -16.72 -1.64
C LEU A 67 5.68 -17.46 -1.77
N LEU A 68 5.97 -18.03 -2.95
CA LEU A 68 7.26 -18.69 -3.21
C LEU A 68 8.41 -17.68 -3.13
N LEU A 69 8.22 -16.50 -3.70
CA LEU A 69 9.22 -15.44 -3.63
C LEU A 69 9.44 -14.99 -2.18
N ALA A 70 8.36 -14.74 -1.43
CA ALA A 70 8.42 -14.37 -0.02
C ALA A 70 9.18 -15.40 0.81
N GLU A 71 8.80 -16.68 0.70
CA GLU A 71 9.45 -17.74 1.47
C GLU A 71 10.91 -17.93 1.05
N TRP A 72 11.21 -17.80 -0.24
CA TRP A 72 12.58 -17.91 -0.74
C TRP A 72 13.47 -16.79 -0.20
N ARG A 73 13.02 -15.52 -0.24
CA ARG A 73 13.75 -14.39 0.36
C ARG A 73 13.97 -14.61 1.86
N ARG A 74 12.92 -15.03 2.57
CA ARG A 74 12.97 -15.34 4.01
C ARG A 74 13.99 -16.45 4.32
N ARG A 75 13.99 -17.56 3.58
CA ARG A 75 14.94 -18.68 3.80
C ARG A 75 16.36 -18.35 3.37
N LYS A 76 16.54 -17.65 2.24
CA LYS A 76 17.86 -17.40 1.64
C LYS A 76 18.61 -16.28 2.34
N PHE A 77 17.91 -15.21 2.70
CA PHE A 77 18.52 -13.98 3.23
C PHE A 77 18.12 -13.64 4.67
N GLN A 78 17.28 -14.47 5.30
CA GLN A 78 16.76 -14.23 6.66
C GLN A 78 16.02 -12.89 6.79
N GLU A 79 15.26 -12.53 5.76
CA GLU A 79 14.57 -11.25 5.63
C GLU A 79 13.14 -11.29 6.18
N LYS A 80 12.71 -10.21 6.83
CA LYS A 80 11.34 -9.98 7.25
C LYS A 80 10.49 -9.58 6.05
N VAL A 81 9.58 -10.47 5.66
CA VAL A 81 8.72 -10.26 4.49
C VAL A 81 7.32 -9.87 4.92
N VAL A 82 6.82 -8.77 4.36
CA VAL A 82 5.43 -8.31 4.49
C VAL A 82 4.74 -8.43 3.14
N TYR A 83 3.68 -9.23 3.09
CA TYR A 83 2.82 -9.42 1.93
C TYR A 83 1.55 -8.58 2.13
N LEU A 84 1.32 -7.59 1.26
CA LEU A 84 0.20 -6.66 1.33
C LEU A 84 -0.91 -7.08 0.36
N CYS A 85 -2.09 -7.32 0.91
CA CYS A 85 -3.32 -7.56 0.18
C CYS A 85 -4.23 -6.33 0.20
N PRO A 86 -5.06 -6.09 -0.83
CA PRO A 86 -6.01 -4.98 -0.85
C PRO A 86 -7.06 -5.02 0.29
N THR A 87 -7.54 -6.22 0.65
CA THR A 87 -8.64 -6.38 1.62
C THR A 87 -8.34 -7.44 2.68
N ARG A 88 -9.06 -7.38 3.80
CA ARG A 88 -8.98 -8.40 4.88
C ARG A 88 -9.42 -9.79 4.40
N GLN A 89 -10.39 -9.85 3.48
CA GLN A 89 -10.80 -11.11 2.85
C GLN A 89 -9.64 -11.73 2.06
N LEU A 90 -8.93 -10.93 1.27
CA LEU A 90 -7.76 -11.40 0.53
C LEU A 90 -6.64 -11.82 1.47
N VAL A 91 -6.43 -11.15 2.61
CA VAL A 91 -5.46 -11.61 3.64
C VAL A 91 -5.80 -13.02 4.11
N ASN A 92 -7.07 -13.29 4.45
CA ASN A 92 -7.50 -14.62 4.89
C ASN A 92 -7.31 -15.67 3.80
N GLN A 93 -7.68 -15.35 2.55
CA GLN A 93 -7.52 -16.27 1.41
C GLN A 93 -6.06 -16.62 1.15
N VAL A 94 -5.18 -15.62 1.11
CA VAL A 94 -3.73 -15.83 0.91
C VAL A 94 -3.12 -16.61 2.08
N THR A 95 -3.58 -16.36 3.31
CA THR A 95 -3.12 -17.09 4.51
C THR A 95 -3.52 -18.55 4.46
N GLU A 96 -4.77 -18.85 4.07
CA GLU A 96 -5.25 -20.21 3.90
C GLU A 96 -4.50 -20.92 2.76
N GLU A 97 -4.31 -20.26 1.62
CA GLU A 97 -3.53 -20.82 0.51
C GLU A 97 -2.09 -21.14 0.93
N ALA A 98 -1.42 -20.23 1.63
CA ALA A 98 -0.05 -20.43 2.06
C ALA A 98 0.08 -21.56 3.10
N SER A 99 -0.79 -21.59 4.10
CA SER A 99 -0.72 -22.55 5.21
C SER A 99 -1.26 -23.93 4.82
N VAL A 100 -2.44 -24.00 4.21
CA VAL A 100 -3.14 -25.26 3.92
C VAL A 100 -2.63 -25.90 2.63
N LYS A 101 -2.41 -25.12 1.57
CA LYS A 101 -2.01 -25.67 0.26
C LYS A 101 -0.51 -25.78 0.08
N CYS A 102 0.27 -24.86 0.66
CA CYS A 102 1.71 -24.79 0.50
C CYS A 102 2.50 -25.23 1.75
N GLY A 103 1.85 -25.33 2.92
CA GLY A 103 2.52 -25.68 4.18
C GLY A 103 3.52 -24.63 4.68
N LEU A 104 3.36 -23.37 4.24
CA LEU A 104 4.25 -22.27 4.59
C LEU A 104 3.94 -21.72 5.98
N ARG A 105 4.97 -21.23 6.67
CA ARG A 105 4.81 -20.51 7.93
C ARG A 105 4.43 -19.07 7.64
N VAL A 106 3.16 -18.76 7.81
CA VAL A 106 2.60 -17.41 7.62
C VAL A 106 1.79 -17.00 8.84
N GLU A 107 1.69 -15.70 9.07
CA GLU A 107 0.87 -15.12 10.13
C GLU A 107 -0.02 -14.01 9.55
N PRO A 108 -1.35 -14.09 9.70
CA PRO A 108 -2.25 -13.02 9.31
C PRO A 108 -2.23 -11.90 10.36
N PHE A 109 -1.94 -10.68 9.92
CA PHE A 109 -2.00 -9.48 10.77
C PHE A 109 -3.22 -8.63 10.36
N ILE A 110 -4.34 -8.84 11.03
CA ILE A 110 -5.62 -8.17 10.75
C ILE A 110 -6.08 -7.36 11.95
N GLY A 111 -6.59 -6.15 11.70
CA GLY A 111 -7.05 -5.25 12.74
C GLY A 111 -5.91 -4.44 13.35
N THR A 112 -6.15 -3.91 14.55
CA THR A 112 -5.21 -2.99 15.22
C THR A 112 -4.02 -3.76 15.81
N LYS A 113 -2.86 -3.10 15.92
CA LYS A 113 -1.60 -3.74 16.33
C LYS A 113 -1.59 -4.25 17.78
N GLU A 114 -2.51 -3.77 18.60
CA GLU A 114 -2.74 -4.21 19.97
C GLU A 114 -3.32 -5.63 20.00
N LYS A 115 -4.08 -6.02 18.95
CA LYS A 115 -4.68 -7.36 18.83
C LYS A 115 -3.71 -8.41 18.31
N TYR A 116 -2.54 -8.01 17.80
CA TYR A 116 -1.55 -8.94 17.31
C TYR A 116 -0.92 -9.72 18.47
N THR A 117 -0.92 -11.05 18.37
CA THR A 117 -0.40 -11.93 19.43
C THR A 117 1.11 -11.77 19.60
N ALA A 118 1.63 -11.95 20.81
CA ALA A 118 3.07 -11.88 21.07
C ALA A 118 3.85 -12.94 20.25
N GLN A 119 3.24 -14.10 20.02
CA GLN A 119 3.81 -15.17 19.19
C GLN A 119 3.97 -14.73 17.74
N ALA A 120 2.91 -14.17 17.11
CA ALA A 120 2.98 -13.70 15.73
C ALA A 120 4.00 -12.56 15.58
N LYS A 121 4.02 -11.60 16.53
CA LYS A 121 5.01 -10.51 16.55
C LYS A 121 6.45 -11.05 16.59
N SER A 122 6.70 -12.00 17.49
CA SER A 122 8.03 -12.63 17.63
C SER A 122 8.40 -13.46 16.40
N ALA A 123 7.46 -14.20 15.81
CA ALA A 123 7.69 -14.98 14.61
C ALA A 123 8.10 -14.07 13.42
N TYR A 124 7.38 -12.97 13.21
CA TYR A 124 7.71 -11.99 12.17
C TYR A 124 9.05 -11.29 12.43
N ASN A 125 9.27 -10.77 13.63
CA ASN A 125 10.50 -10.02 13.95
C ASN A 125 11.78 -10.86 13.82
N ASN A 126 11.66 -12.18 14.00
CA ASN A 126 12.77 -13.13 13.83
C ASN A 126 12.85 -13.72 12.40
N ALA A 127 12.10 -13.19 11.42
CA ALA A 127 12.00 -13.71 10.06
C ALA A 127 11.64 -15.21 9.99
N ASN A 128 10.84 -15.69 10.96
CA ASN A 128 10.41 -17.10 11.04
C ASN A 128 9.09 -17.39 10.31
N CYS A 129 8.35 -16.35 9.92
CA CYS A 129 7.14 -16.44 9.11
C CYS A 129 7.06 -15.28 8.13
N ILE A 130 6.18 -15.41 7.13
CA ILE A 130 5.75 -14.30 6.27
C ILE A 130 4.58 -13.60 6.96
N ALA A 131 4.62 -12.27 7.07
CA ALA A 131 3.46 -11.51 7.55
C ALA A 131 2.53 -11.20 6.38
N ILE A 132 1.26 -11.59 6.47
CA ILE A 132 0.25 -11.26 5.47
C ILE A 132 -0.70 -10.24 6.08
N THR A 133 -0.87 -9.10 5.44
CA THR A 133 -1.66 -8.00 5.99
C THR A 133 -2.24 -7.11 4.89
N THR A 134 -2.98 -6.06 5.26
CA THR A 134 -3.51 -5.09 4.30
C THR A 134 -2.57 -3.91 4.09
N TYR A 135 -2.68 -3.21 2.96
CA TYR A 135 -1.94 -1.96 2.71
C TYR A 135 -2.03 -0.97 3.88
N ASN A 136 -3.22 -0.74 4.44
CA ASN A 136 -3.43 0.18 5.56
C ASN A 136 -2.67 -0.22 6.85
N SER A 137 -2.28 -1.48 7.00
CA SER A 137 -1.50 -1.93 8.17
C SER A 137 -0.04 -1.51 8.08
N LEU A 138 0.46 -1.28 6.86
CA LEU A 138 1.77 -0.69 6.60
C LEU A 138 1.65 0.84 6.47
N PHE A 139 0.80 1.31 5.55
CA PHE A 139 0.60 2.74 5.26
C PHE A 139 -0.28 3.41 6.31
N ASN A 140 0.30 3.64 7.47
CA ASN A 140 -0.24 4.47 8.54
C ASN A 140 0.93 5.12 9.32
N ILE A 141 0.61 5.89 10.36
CA ILE A 141 1.60 6.70 11.09
C ILE A 141 2.57 5.84 11.90
N ASN A 142 2.06 4.79 12.53
CA ASN A 142 2.82 3.99 13.47
C ASN A 142 2.54 2.51 13.22
N PRO A 143 2.95 2.00 12.05
CA PRO A 143 2.70 0.63 11.66
C PRO A 143 3.51 -0.28 12.56
N PHE A 144 2.95 -1.46 12.85
CA PHE A 144 3.72 -2.52 13.51
C PHE A 144 4.94 -2.92 12.67
N PHE A 145 4.78 -2.89 11.35
CA PHE A 145 5.83 -3.19 10.37
C PHE A 145 6.74 -1.98 10.18
N SER A 146 7.53 -1.61 11.17
CA SER A 146 8.36 -0.39 11.12
C SER A 146 9.64 -0.54 10.28
N ASN A 147 10.11 -1.77 10.08
CA ASN A 147 11.37 -2.06 9.37
C ASN A 147 11.31 -3.37 8.56
N PRO A 148 10.33 -3.55 7.66
CA PRO A 148 10.31 -4.71 6.78
C PRO A 148 11.55 -4.73 5.87
N ASP A 149 12.09 -5.92 5.60
CA ASP A 149 13.18 -6.07 4.62
C ASP A 149 12.59 -6.12 3.19
N ILE A 150 11.52 -6.91 3.01
CA ILE A 150 10.86 -7.11 1.73
C ILE A 150 9.38 -6.77 1.86
N ILE A 151 8.87 -6.00 0.91
CA ILE A 151 7.45 -5.68 0.79
C ILE A 151 6.95 -6.23 -0.53
N ILE A 152 5.97 -7.12 -0.49
CA ILE A 152 5.27 -7.62 -1.67
C ILE A 152 3.92 -6.94 -1.72
N LEU A 153 3.65 -6.21 -2.79
CA LEU A 153 2.41 -5.48 -3.03
C LEU A 153 1.56 -6.28 -4.01
N ASP A 154 0.57 -7.01 -3.51
CA ASP A 154 -0.34 -7.77 -4.34
C ASP A 154 -1.44 -6.87 -4.91
N ASP A 155 -1.83 -7.15 -6.15
CA ASP A 155 -2.72 -6.31 -6.96
C ASP A 155 -2.39 -4.82 -6.88
N ALA A 156 -1.13 -4.49 -7.15
CA ALA A 156 -0.58 -3.14 -7.01
C ALA A 156 -1.31 -2.05 -7.83
N HIS A 157 -2.04 -2.41 -8.89
CA HIS A 157 -2.89 -1.48 -9.64
C HIS A 157 -4.07 -0.93 -8.81
N THR A 158 -4.49 -1.64 -7.76
CA THR A 158 -5.55 -1.19 -6.84
C THR A 158 -5.01 -0.42 -5.64
N SER A 159 -3.69 -0.24 -5.55
CA SER A 159 -3.03 0.29 -4.36
C SER A 159 -3.21 1.80 -4.17
N GLU A 160 -3.62 2.54 -5.21
CA GLU A 160 -3.67 4.02 -5.21
C GLU A 160 -4.35 4.58 -3.97
N ASN A 161 -5.59 4.16 -3.74
CA ASN A 161 -6.39 4.70 -2.66
C ASN A 161 -5.80 4.31 -1.31
N TYR A 162 -5.29 3.08 -1.16
CA TYR A 162 -4.74 2.63 0.12
C TYR A 162 -3.45 3.35 0.49
N ILE A 163 -2.55 3.58 -0.48
CA ILE A 163 -1.28 4.28 -0.26
C ILE A 163 -1.55 5.78 -0.06
N ALA A 164 -2.30 6.41 -0.96
CA ALA A 164 -2.54 7.85 -0.94
C ALA A 164 -3.35 8.30 0.28
N ASN A 165 -4.16 7.42 0.88
CA ASN A 165 -4.97 7.74 2.06
C ASN A 165 -4.12 8.28 3.23
N GLN A 166 -2.87 7.83 3.39
CA GLN A 166 -1.98 8.33 4.44
C GLN A 166 -1.65 9.84 4.30
N TRP A 167 -1.80 10.40 3.10
CA TRP A 167 -1.58 11.82 2.80
C TRP A 167 -2.84 12.51 2.27
N THR A 168 -4.00 11.93 2.49
CA THR A 168 -5.28 12.45 1.99
C THR A 168 -6.14 12.91 3.16
N LEU A 169 -6.60 14.16 3.09
CA LEU A 169 -7.62 14.71 3.95
C LEU A 169 -8.93 14.83 3.19
N LYS A 170 -10.01 14.37 3.82
CA LYS A 170 -11.37 14.51 3.31
C LYS A 170 -12.21 15.18 4.39
N PHE A 171 -12.86 16.28 4.04
CA PHE A 171 -13.82 16.97 4.90
C PHE A 171 -15.20 16.86 4.27
N THR A 172 -16.20 16.47 5.05
CA THR A 172 -17.59 16.42 4.58
C THR A 172 -18.49 17.35 5.37
N SER A 173 -19.51 17.91 4.70
CA SER A 173 -20.55 18.75 5.30
C SER A 173 -21.21 18.08 6.53
N HIS A 174 -21.45 16.77 6.45
CA HIS A 174 -22.16 16.00 7.48
C HIS A 174 -21.29 15.64 8.69
N VAL A 175 -20.01 15.32 8.49
CA VAL A 175 -19.11 14.87 9.57
C VAL A 175 -18.31 16.04 10.15
N ASP A 176 -17.91 16.98 9.30
CA ASP A 176 -16.96 18.05 9.63
C ASP A 176 -17.60 19.44 9.55
N GLY A 177 -18.92 19.55 9.70
CA GLY A 177 -19.73 20.71 9.26
C GLY A 177 -19.19 22.10 9.64
N LEU A 178 -18.62 22.28 10.83
CA LEU A 178 -18.02 23.58 11.22
C LEU A 178 -16.70 23.85 10.47
N LEU A 179 -15.78 22.88 10.46
CA LEU A 179 -14.49 23.00 9.76
C LEU A 179 -14.69 23.08 8.25
N PHE A 180 -15.57 22.24 7.70
CA PHE A 180 -15.97 22.27 6.29
C PHE A 180 -16.45 23.68 5.89
N LYS A 181 -17.37 24.28 6.65
CA LYS A 181 -17.87 25.64 6.37
C LYS A 181 -16.78 26.70 6.43
N LYS A 182 -15.86 26.61 7.39
CA LYS A 182 -14.72 27.54 7.49
C LYS A 182 -13.84 27.45 6.23
N ILE A 183 -13.46 26.24 5.82
CA ILE A 183 -12.64 26.03 4.62
C ILE A 183 -13.41 26.49 3.36
N ALA A 184 -14.70 26.15 3.23
CA ALA A 184 -15.51 26.56 2.10
C ALA A 184 -15.64 28.09 1.98
N ASN A 185 -15.78 28.80 3.11
CA ASN A 185 -15.79 30.26 3.13
C ASN A 185 -14.48 30.87 2.64
N THR A 186 -13.33 30.31 3.01
CA THR A 186 -12.03 30.74 2.48
C THR A 186 -11.94 30.47 0.97
N LEU A 187 -12.42 29.32 0.50
CA LEU A 187 -12.47 28.98 -0.93
C LEU A 187 -13.37 29.92 -1.74
N LYS A 188 -14.43 30.49 -1.15
CA LYS A 188 -15.33 31.45 -1.79
C LYS A 188 -14.60 32.64 -2.43
N SER A 189 -13.43 33.03 -1.89
CA SER A 189 -12.62 34.12 -2.43
C SER A 189 -11.94 33.80 -3.78
N ILE A 190 -11.88 32.51 -4.15
CA ILE A 190 -11.14 32.03 -5.33
C ILE A 190 -11.97 31.14 -6.29
N ILE A 191 -13.23 30.87 -5.96
CA ILE A 191 -14.19 30.13 -6.81
C ILE A 191 -15.40 31.01 -7.14
N ASP A 192 -16.09 30.71 -8.23
CA ASP A 192 -17.30 31.45 -8.60
C ASP A 192 -18.51 31.10 -7.72
N GLU A 193 -19.53 31.96 -7.74
CA GLU A 193 -20.72 31.80 -6.91
C GLU A 193 -21.48 30.50 -7.17
N ASN A 194 -21.50 30.00 -8.41
CA ASN A 194 -22.20 28.75 -8.74
C ASN A 194 -21.44 27.54 -8.18
N SER A 195 -20.11 27.51 -8.30
CA SER A 195 -19.27 26.48 -7.67
C SER A 195 -19.39 26.50 -6.14
N TYR A 196 -19.40 27.69 -5.53
CA TYR A 196 -19.63 27.82 -4.09
C TYR A 196 -21.01 27.31 -3.68
N LYS A 197 -22.06 27.65 -4.44
CA LYS A 197 -23.42 27.17 -4.20
C LYS A 197 -23.48 25.64 -4.26
N LYS A 198 -22.90 25.01 -5.29
CA LYS A 198 -22.84 23.54 -5.42
C LYS A 198 -22.06 22.87 -4.29
N LEU A 199 -21.00 23.51 -3.79
CA LEU A 199 -20.21 23.00 -2.66
C LEU A 199 -21.02 22.95 -1.36
N ILE A 200 -21.83 23.98 -1.10
CA ILE A 200 -22.61 24.10 0.15
C ILE A 200 -23.98 23.43 0.06
N GLU A 201 -24.64 23.51 -1.10
CA GLU A 201 -25.99 23.00 -1.30
C GLU A 201 -25.94 21.62 -1.96
N GLU A 202 -26.23 20.60 -1.16
CA GLU A 202 -26.44 19.24 -1.66
C GLU A 202 -27.74 19.18 -2.46
N SER A 203 -27.62 18.99 -3.76
CA SER A 203 -28.73 18.82 -4.70
C SER A 203 -28.43 17.70 -5.68
N ASP A 204 -29.47 17.02 -6.19
CA ASP A 204 -29.31 15.90 -7.13
C ASP A 204 -28.51 16.28 -8.40
N SER A 205 -28.60 17.54 -8.85
CA SER A 205 -27.84 18.05 -10.00
C SER A 205 -26.36 18.30 -9.72
N SER A 206 -25.95 18.32 -8.44
CA SER A 206 -24.57 18.57 -8.00
C SER A 206 -23.79 17.29 -7.65
N MET A 207 -24.45 16.12 -7.60
CA MET A 207 -23.82 14.86 -7.18
C MET A 207 -22.67 14.39 -8.09
N GLN A 208 -22.68 14.75 -9.37
CA GLN A 208 -21.60 14.40 -10.32
C GLN A 208 -20.57 15.52 -10.52
N TRP A 209 -20.77 16.68 -9.88
CA TRP A 209 -19.86 17.81 -10.03
C TRP A 209 -18.63 17.62 -9.15
N VAL A 210 -17.46 17.65 -9.79
CA VAL A 210 -16.15 17.68 -9.15
C VAL A 210 -15.33 18.74 -9.85
N ASP A 211 -14.68 19.60 -9.08
CA ASP A 211 -13.75 20.60 -9.60
C ASP A 211 -12.41 20.58 -8.83
N LYS A 212 -11.35 21.01 -9.49
CA LYS A 212 -10.01 21.12 -8.91
C LYS A 212 -9.65 22.59 -8.78
N ILE A 213 -9.35 23.02 -7.56
CA ILE A 213 -8.87 24.37 -7.31
C ILE A 213 -7.55 24.59 -8.08
N PRO A 214 -7.46 25.64 -8.92
CA PRO A 214 -6.21 25.99 -9.59
C PRO A 214 -5.10 26.28 -8.60
N THR A 215 -3.94 25.64 -8.77
CA THR A 215 -2.79 25.78 -7.85
C THR A 215 -2.36 27.24 -7.62
N PRO A 216 -2.33 28.13 -8.63
CA PRO A 216 -2.00 29.54 -8.41
C PRO A 216 -2.97 30.26 -7.46
N HIS A 217 -4.25 29.87 -7.44
CA HIS A 217 -5.24 30.42 -6.53
C HIS A 217 -5.08 29.84 -5.13
N LEU A 218 -4.86 28.53 -5.03
CA LEU A 218 -4.61 27.84 -3.77
C LEU A 218 -3.43 28.44 -3.00
N ILE A 219 -2.33 28.76 -3.69
CA ILE A 219 -1.14 29.35 -3.05
C ILE A 219 -1.48 30.63 -2.28
N ARG A 220 -2.38 31.47 -2.81
CA ARG A 220 -2.79 32.75 -2.20
C ARG A 220 -3.50 32.58 -0.86
N ILE A 221 -4.25 31.50 -0.70
CA ILE A 221 -5.05 31.21 0.50
C ILE A 221 -4.46 30.07 1.35
N SER A 222 -3.33 29.50 0.94
CA SER A 222 -2.74 28.31 1.57
C SER A 222 -2.44 28.50 3.07
N SER A 223 -1.94 29.68 3.45
CA SER A 223 -1.64 30.01 4.85
C SER A 223 -2.91 30.10 5.69
N GLU A 224 -3.99 30.67 5.14
CA GLU A 224 -5.28 30.76 5.83
C GLU A 224 -5.92 29.38 6.00
N ILE A 225 -5.93 28.56 4.94
CA ILE A 225 -6.39 27.16 5.01
C ILE A 225 -5.60 26.39 6.09
N ARG A 226 -4.27 26.57 6.14
CA ARG A 226 -3.44 25.91 7.15
C ARG A 226 -3.84 26.31 8.56
N THR A 227 -3.96 27.61 8.84
CA THR A 227 -4.39 28.12 10.15
C THR A 227 -5.76 27.59 10.53
N ILE A 228 -6.73 27.62 9.62
CA ILE A 228 -8.08 27.11 9.86
C ILE A 228 -8.06 25.62 10.23
N ILE A 229 -7.30 24.80 9.51
CA ILE A 229 -7.22 23.37 9.81
C ILE A 229 -6.48 23.16 11.14
N ASP A 230 -5.34 23.81 11.37
CA ASP A 230 -4.56 23.68 12.62
C ASP A 230 -5.39 24.02 13.87
N GLU A 231 -6.24 25.03 13.81
CA GLU A 231 -7.08 25.49 14.94
C GLU A 231 -8.32 24.63 15.21
N ASN A 232 -8.75 23.80 14.25
CA ASN A 232 -10.06 23.14 14.30
C ASN A 232 -9.99 21.62 14.06
N ILE A 233 -8.80 21.07 13.85
CA ILE A 233 -8.61 19.63 13.60
C ILE A 233 -8.57 18.84 14.90
N ASP A 234 -9.73 18.39 15.33
CA ASP A 234 -9.88 17.65 16.60
C ASP A 234 -9.97 16.13 16.40
N GLN A 235 -10.25 15.65 15.19
CA GLN A 235 -10.43 14.22 14.92
C GLN A 235 -9.09 13.51 14.66
N ASP A 236 -8.84 12.43 15.40
CA ASP A 236 -7.59 11.65 15.32
C ASP A 236 -7.33 11.10 13.91
N ASP A 237 -8.37 10.66 13.19
CA ASP A 237 -8.24 10.08 11.84
C ASP A 237 -7.77 11.10 10.79
N LYS A 238 -8.08 12.38 10.96
CA LYS A 238 -7.66 13.48 10.08
C LYS A 238 -6.39 14.17 10.54
N LYS A 239 -6.15 14.25 11.85
CA LYS A 239 -4.99 14.94 12.44
C LYS A 239 -3.68 14.45 11.84
N TYR A 240 -3.58 13.16 11.57
CA TYR A 240 -2.36 12.56 11.07
C TYR A 240 -2.07 12.80 9.58
N PRO A 241 -2.98 12.51 8.62
CA PRO A 241 -2.80 12.95 7.25
C PRO A 241 -2.47 14.45 7.16
N TRP A 242 -3.10 15.26 8.03
CA TRP A 242 -2.78 16.67 8.13
C TRP A 242 -1.34 16.95 8.53
N GLN A 243 -0.82 16.33 9.61
CA GLN A 243 0.59 16.49 9.99
C GLN A 243 1.57 16.15 8.86
N MET A 244 1.21 15.19 7.99
CA MET A 244 2.05 14.77 6.87
C MET A 244 2.08 15.79 5.71
N ILE A 245 1.02 16.59 5.53
CA ILE A 245 0.89 17.48 4.36
C ILE A 245 0.85 18.98 4.68
N LYS A 246 0.64 19.37 5.94
CA LYS A 246 0.42 20.78 6.34
C LYS A 246 1.51 21.74 5.89
N ASP A 247 2.76 21.30 5.87
CA ASP A 247 3.92 22.11 5.49
C ASP A 247 4.19 22.07 3.97
N ASN A 248 3.44 21.24 3.24
CA ASN A 248 3.62 20.97 1.82
C ASN A 248 2.34 21.17 0.99
N LEU A 249 1.42 22.04 1.46
CA LEU A 249 0.17 22.33 0.75
C LEU A 249 0.35 22.77 -0.71
N HIS A 250 1.49 23.40 -1.03
CA HIS A 250 1.86 23.80 -2.39
C HIS A 250 2.02 22.60 -3.35
N ALA A 251 2.34 21.41 -2.81
CA ALA A 251 2.44 20.15 -3.55
C ALA A 251 1.12 19.34 -3.53
N CYS A 252 0.07 19.87 -2.88
CA CYS A 252 -1.25 19.27 -2.82
C CYS A 252 -2.19 19.85 -3.89
N HIS A 253 -3.24 19.09 -4.15
CA HIS A 253 -4.43 19.53 -4.87
C HIS A 253 -5.60 19.55 -3.92
N ILE A 254 -6.46 20.56 -4.09
CA ILE A 254 -7.76 20.61 -3.45
C ILE A 254 -8.81 20.32 -4.52
N TYR A 255 -9.60 19.29 -4.27
CA TYR A 255 -10.79 18.97 -5.04
C TYR A 255 -12.02 19.33 -4.23
N ILE A 256 -13.02 19.87 -4.89
CA ILE A 256 -14.30 20.21 -4.30
C ILE A 256 -15.40 19.49 -5.06
N SER A 257 -16.39 19.00 -4.32
CA SER A 257 -17.62 18.44 -4.84
C SER A 257 -18.76 18.79 -3.90
N SER A 258 -19.99 18.40 -4.24
CA SER A 258 -21.15 18.64 -3.38
C SER A 258 -20.92 18.08 -1.98
N GLY A 259 -20.87 18.96 -0.97
CA GLY A 259 -20.67 18.60 0.44
C GLY A 259 -19.29 18.01 0.79
N GLU A 260 -18.28 18.09 -0.09
CA GLU A 260 -16.97 17.47 0.16
C GLU A 260 -15.79 18.30 -0.33
N ILE A 261 -14.74 18.35 0.49
CA ILE A 261 -13.45 18.94 0.17
C ILE A 261 -12.37 17.88 0.40
N LEU A 262 -11.58 17.59 -0.64
CA LEU A 262 -10.49 16.61 -0.62
C LEU A 262 -9.15 17.32 -0.84
N ILE A 263 -8.22 17.17 0.10
CA ILE A 263 -6.85 17.68 -0.01
C ILE A 263 -5.89 16.49 -0.08
N ARG A 264 -5.14 16.36 -1.17
CA ARG A 264 -4.13 15.30 -1.32
C ARG A 264 -3.00 15.70 -2.25
N PRO A 265 -1.78 15.14 -2.10
CA PRO A 265 -0.73 15.30 -3.10
C PRO A 265 -1.11 14.59 -4.41
N LEU A 266 -0.58 15.10 -5.53
CA LEU A 266 -0.72 14.46 -6.84
C LEU A 266 -0.01 13.11 -6.87
N ILE A 267 1.18 13.05 -6.26
CA ILE A 267 2.00 11.85 -6.11
C ILE A 267 2.19 11.63 -4.61
N PRO A 268 1.80 10.48 -4.04
CA PRO A 268 1.99 10.23 -2.62
C PRO A 268 3.49 10.20 -2.30
N PRO A 269 3.96 10.98 -1.31
CA PRO A 269 5.38 11.07 -0.99
C PRO A 269 5.82 9.87 -0.14
N THR A 270 5.72 8.66 -0.69
CA THR A 270 6.03 7.42 0.05
C THR A 270 7.49 7.34 0.50
N TRP A 271 8.38 8.15 -0.07
CA TRP A 271 9.75 8.34 0.41
C TRP A 271 9.84 8.97 1.81
N THR A 272 8.77 9.60 2.31
CA THR A 272 8.68 10.09 3.69
C THR A 272 8.15 9.04 4.66
N HIS A 273 7.68 7.89 4.16
CA HIS A 273 7.21 6.78 4.98
C HIS A 273 8.33 5.75 5.15
N GLU A 274 9.13 5.92 6.21
CA GLU A 274 10.35 5.13 6.48
C GLU A 274 10.18 3.61 6.30
N PRO A 275 9.10 2.96 6.79
CA PRO A 275 8.97 1.52 6.64
C PRO A 275 8.90 1.05 5.19
N PHE A 276 8.30 1.85 4.31
CA PHE A 276 8.23 1.56 2.90
C PHE A 276 9.49 2.01 2.16
N ALA A 277 10.00 3.20 2.47
CA ALA A 277 11.18 3.76 1.83
C ALA A 277 12.44 2.92 2.09
N ASN A 278 12.64 2.50 3.34
CA ASN A 278 13.86 1.82 3.80
C ASN A 278 13.83 0.30 3.63
N ALA A 279 12.73 -0.27 3.14
CA ALA A 279 12.71 -1.69 2.77
C ALA A 279 13.78 -1.95 1.71
N LYS A 280 14.52 -3.06 1.85
CA LYS A 280 15.56 -3.47 0.89
C LYS A 280 14.98 -3.68 -0.49
N GLN A 281 13.75 -4.20 -0.57
CA GLN A 281 13.06 -4.40 -1.82
C GLN A 281 11.54 -4.26 -1.73
N ARG A 282 10.95 -3.65 -2.75
CA ARG A 282 9.50 -3.52 -2.99
C ARG A 282 9.13 -4.22 -4.29
N ILE A 283 8.27 -5.23 -4.20
CA ILE A 283 7.91 -6.12 -5.29
C ILE A 283 6.44 -5.91 -5.62
N PHE A 284 6.16 -5.31 -6.77
CA PHE A 284 4.82 -4.96 -7.21
C PHE A 284 4.26 -6.05 -8.11
N MET A 285 3.23 -6.77 -7.67
CA MET A 285 2.55 -7.78 -8.49
C MET A 285 1.27 -7.20 -9.06
N SER A 286 1.08 -7.30 -10.37
CA SER A 286 -0.16 -6.86 -11.02
C SER A 286 -0.40 -7.56 -12.35
N ALA A 287 -1.66 -7.69 -12.73
CA ALA A 287 -2.04 -8.15 -14.07
C ALA A 287 -1.93 -7.05 -15.12
N THR A 288 -2.25 -5.82 -14.72
CA THR A 288 -2.28 -4.64 -15.58
C THR A 288 -1.15 -3.70 -15.16
N LEU A 289 0.06 -4.00 -15.63
CA LEU A 289 1.16 -3.05 -15.56
C LEU A 289 1.15 -2.24 -16.85
N SER A 290 0.60 -1.03 -16.80
CA SER A 290 0.70 -0.12 -17.93
C SER A 290 2.16 0.35 -18.08
N PHE A 291 2.54 0.66 -19.32
CA PHE A 291 3.82 1.27 -19.64
C PHE A 291 3.84 2.78 -19.36
N GLY A 292 2.70 3.36 -18.95
CA GLY A 292 2.50 4.81 -18.77
C GLY A 292 3.00 5.39 -17.45
N GLY A 293 3.78 4.64 -16.66
CA GLY A 293 4.27 5.11 -15.37
C GLY A 293 3.22 5.10 -14.25
N ASP A 294 2.13 4.33 -14.40
CA ASP A 294 1.07 4.32 -13.38
C ASP A 294 1.59 3.88 -12.03
N LEU A 295 2.34 2.78 -11.93
CA LEU A 295 2.89 2.35 -10.63
C LEU A 295 3.76 3.43 -9.99
N GLU A 296 4.62 4.09 -10.77
CA GLU A 296 5.46 5.19 -10.31
C GLU A 296 4.59 6.34 -9.75
N ARG A 297 3.53 6.73 -10.46
CA ARG A 297 2.55 7.73 -10.01
C ARG A 297 1.82 7.28 -8.74
N LEU A 298 1.37 6.03 -8.68
CA LEU A 298 0.58 5.46 -7.57
C LEU A 298 1.39 5.35 -6.28
N THR A 299 2.68 5.07 -6.42
CA THR A 299 3.55 4.70 -5.29
C THR A 299 4.56 5.79 -4.98
N GLY A 300 4.71 6.83 -5.81
CA GLY A 300 5.75 7.85 -5.66
C GLY A 300 7.17 7.35 -5.87
N ARG A 301 7.36 6.14 -6.42
CA ARG A 301 8.69 5.61 -6.76
C ARG A 301 9.12 6.14 -8.13
N LYS A 302 10.41 6.43 -8.29
CA LYS A 302 10.95 7.07 -9.50
C LYS A 302 11.02 6.14 -10.71
N THR A 303 11.46 4.90 -10.51
CA THR A 303 11.67 3.94 -11.58
C THR A 303 11.41 2.55 -11.06
N ILE A 304 10.49 1.82 -11.70
CA ILE A 304 10.17 0.45 -11.34
C ILE A 304 10.45 -0.45 -12.56
N PRO A 305 11.62 -1.14 -12.60
CA PRO A 305 11.90 -2.18 -13.58
C PRO A 305 10.76 -3.18 -13.67
N ARG A 306 10.23 -3.39 -14.87
CA ARG A 306 9.14 -4.33 -15.13
C ARG A 306 9.71 -5.60 -15.72
N LEU A 307 9.48 -6.73 -15.05
CA LEU A 307 9.75 -8.04 -15.62
C LEU A 307 8.56 -8.43 -16.48
N PRO A 308 8.73 -8.56 -17.81
CA PRO A 308 7.61 -8.78 -18.72
C PRO A 308 6.98 -10.15 -18.48
N ILE A 309 5.73 -10.29 -18.94
CA ILE A 309 5.12 -11.60 -19.07
C ILE A 309 6.01 -12.42 -20.00
N PRO A 310 6.48 -13.59 -19.55
CA PRO A 310 7.28 -14.43 -20.41
C PRO A 310 6.52 -14.80 -21.69
N LYS A 311 7.20 -14.74 -22.83
CA LYS A 311 6.65 -15.28 -24.08
C LYS A 311 6.60 -16.79 -23.89
N GLY A 312 5.38 -17.33 -23.75
CA GLY A 312 5.14 -18.77 -23.85
C GLY A 312 5.60 -19.31 -25.19
#